data_AF-A0A0X3BLB6-F1
#
_entry.id   AF-A0A0X3BLB6-F1
#
_cell.length_a   1.000
_cell.length_b   1.000
_cell.length_c   1.000
_cell.angle_alpha   90.00
_cell.angle_beta   90.00
_cell.angle_gamma   90.00
#
_symmetry.space_group_name_H-M   'P 1'
#
loop_
_entity.id
_entity.type
_entity.pdbx_description
1 polymer ?
#
loop_
_entity_poly.entity_id
_entity_poly.type
_entity_poly.pdbx_seq_one_letter_code
_entity_poly.pdbx_strand_id
1 'polypeptide(L)'
;MDLDLASDLSRWVLSPFRPSDIYFPPYDADEIRGILQDRIRIGLYPGVFSVAILDRIVEQTMESGDVRVGLDQVKRAVLNAECAARTEVIEEDVVTAYEQSKHIHLACTIRALSTDERLLLQRIAELSQEQSGPLVSGAIYGRVEETPKVGYTVFSRQLRKLDSLRLVDLIRVQAGGRTSEVALRYEPEKVVQICGKRGIAEE
;
A
#
# COMPACT_ATOMS: atom_id res chain seq x y z
N MET A 1 -4.26 12.26 7.47
CA MET A 1 -3.11 12.00 8.35
C MET A 1 -3.21 13.04 9.45
N ASP A 2 -3.40 12.63 10.70
CA ASP A 2 -3.41 13.55 11.84
C ASP A 2 -2.25 13.11 12.73
N LEU A 3 -1.05 13.61 12.42
CA LEU A 3 0.14 13.36 13.23
C LEU A 3 0.06 14.33 14.40
N ASP A 4 -0.23 13.83 15.59
CA ASP A 4 -0.12 14.64 16.80
C ASP A 4 1.36 14.80 17.17
N LEU A 5 2.04 15.72 16.50
CA LEU A 5 3.45 16.03 16.74
C LEU A 5 3.70 16.46 18.20
N ALA A 6 2.66 16.91 18.91
CA ALA A 6 2.77 17.29 20.30
C ALA A 6 2.88 16.08 21.25
N SER A 7 2.35 14.91 20.87
CA SER A 7 2.49 13.68 21.67
C SER A 7 3.83 12.98 21.47
N ASP A 8 4.43 13.12 20.29
CA ASP A 8 5.58 12.33 19.87
C ASP A 8 6.93 13.05 20.07
N LEU A 9 6.93 14.38 20.17
CA LEU A 9 8.15 15.18 20.33
C LEU A 9 8.36 15.62 21.78
N SER A 10 9.62 15.65 22.22
CA SER A 10 9.96 16.15 23.55
C SER A 10 9.70 17.65 23.67
N ARG A 11 9.35 18.13 24.88
CA ARG A 11 9.06 19.54 25.18
C ARG A 11 10.15 20.52 24.70
N TRP A 12 11.41 20.08 24.68
CA TRP A 12 12.57 20.88 24.30
C TRP A 12 12.69 21.05 22.78
N VAL A 13 12.13 20.12 22.01
CA VAL A 13 12.05 20.20 20.55
C VAL A 13 10.81 21.00 20.14
N LEU A 14 9.68 20.81 20.82
CA LEU A 14 8.45 21.56 20.55
C LEU A 14 8.59 23.06 20.80
N SER A 15 9.36 23.48 21.81
CA SER A 15 9.50 24.90 22.18
C SER A 15 10.07 25.81 21.07
N PRO A 16 11.14 25.43 20.33
CA PRO A 16 11.58 26.18 19.14
C PRO A 16 10.84 25.78 17.86
N PHE A 17 10.16 24.64 17.83
CA PHE A 17 9.49 24.14 16.64
C PHE A 17 8.20 24.92 16.39
N ARG A 18 8.19 25.68 15.29
CA ARG A 18 7.00 26.40 14.79
C ARG A 18 6.49 25.66 13.54
N PRO A 19 5.78 24.53 13.69
CA PRO A 19 5.29 23.77 12.55
C PRO A 19 4.30 24.59 11.73
N SER A 20 4.37 24.43 10.42
CA SER A 20 3.32 24.83 9.50
C SER A 20 2.86 23.57 8.80
N ASP A 21 1.61 23.19 9.01
CA ASP A 21 1.06 21.97 8.42
C ASP A 21 0.74 22.22 6.95
N ILE A 22 1.41 21.47 6.08
CA ILE A 22 1.15 21.46 4.64
C ILE A 22 0.40 20.17 4.34
N TYR A 23 -0.86 20.33 3.93
CA TYR A 23 -1.68 19.19 3.50
C TYR A 23 -1.35 18.83 2.06
N PHE A 24 -1.03 17.56 1.82
CA PHE A 24 -0.82 16.99 0.49
C PHE A 24 -2.09 16.21 0.10
N PRO A 25 -3.01 16.81 -0.67
CA PRO A 25 -4.17 16.08 -1.16
C PRO A 25 -3.72 14.93 -2.09
N PRO A 26 -4.52 13.85 -2.18
CA PRO A 26 -4.30 12.86 -3.22
C PRO A 26 -4.45 13.51 -4.60
N TYR A 27 -3.69 13.02 -5.57
CA TYR A 27 -3.80 13.50 -6.95
C TYR A 27 -5.17 13.21 -7.53
N ASP A 28 -5.69 14.14 -8.33
CA ASP A 28 -6.87 13.91 -9.15
C ASP A 28 -6.52 13.13 -10.45
N ALA A 29 -7.55 12.75 -11.20
CA ALA A 29 -7.38 11.97 -12.43
C ALA A 29 -6.61 12.75 -13.52
N ASP A 30 -6.77 14.07 -13.58
CA ASP A 30 -6.12 14.92 -14.58
C ASP A 30 -4.64 15.16 -14.25
N GLU A 31 -4.32 15.31 -12.96
CA GLU A 31 -2.96 15.36 -12.44
C GLU A 31 -2.23 14.03 -12.68
N ILE A 32 -2.87 12.90 -12.39
CA ILE A 32 -2.31 11.57 -12.66
C ILE A 32 -2.06 11.41 -14.17
N ARG A 33 -3.04 11.76 -15.01
CA ARG A 33 -2.89 11.77 -16.46
C ARG A 33 -1.70 12.63 -16.89
N GLY A 34 -1.59 13.85 -16.38
CA GLY A 34 -0.50 14.77 -16.70
C GLY A 34 0.86 14.19 -16.33
N ILE A 35 0.98 13.64 -15.11
CA ILE A 35 2.20 12.99 -14.62
C ILE A 35 2.59 11.82 -15.55
N LEU A 36 1.65 10.94 -15.90
CA LEU A 36 1.92 9.79 -16.77
C LEU A 36 2.30 10.23 -18.19
N GLN A 37 1.58 11.20 -18.76
CA GLN A 37 1.87 11.74 -20.10
C GLN A 37 3.25 12.37 -20.18
N ASP A 38 3.63 13.17 -19.19
CA ASP A 38 4.96 13.79 -19.15
C ASP A 38 6.06 12.74 -19.13
N ARG A 39 5.88 11.67 -18.34
CA ARG A 39 6.85 10.57 -18.28
C ARG A 39 6.90 9.76 -19.57
N ILE A 40 5.75 9.48 -20.19
CA ILE A 40 5.67 8.80 -21.49
C ILE A 40 6.39 9.63 -22.56
N ARG A 41 6.15 10.94 -22.61
CA ARG A 41 6.77 11.84 -23.59
C ARG A 41 8.30 11.91 -23.47
N ILE A 42 8.83 11.80 -22.24
CA ILE A 42 10.27 11.81 -22.00
C ILE A 42 10.90 10.44 -22.30
N GLY A 43 10.19 9.36 -22.00
CA GLY A 43 10.74 8.00 -22.01
C GLY A 43 10.45 7.15 -23.25
N LEU A 44 9.47 7.52 -24.07
CA LEU A 44 8.93 6.67 -25.14
C LEU A 44 8.75 7.44 -26.45
N TYR A 45 8.76 6.69 -27.56
CA TYR A 45 8.46 7.26 -28.87
C TYR A 45 6.99 7.71 -28.97
N PRO A 46 6.70 8.76 -29.77
CA PRO A 46 5.32 9.15 -30.04
C PRO A 46 4.52 8.00 -30.66
N GLY A 47 3.26 7.84 -30.25
CA GLY A 47 2.36 6.83 -30.81
C GLY A 47 2.39 5.45 -30.14
N VAL A 48 3.27 5.21 -29.16
CA VAL A 48 3.32 3.93 -28.42
C VAL A 48 2.04 3.67 -27.62
N PHE A 49 1.43 4.74 -27.09
CA PHE A 49 0.19 4.69 -26.32
C PHE A 49 -0.95 5.39 -27.06
N SER A 50 -2.08 4.71 -27.19
CA SER A 50 -3.34 5.33 -27.59
C SER A 50 -3.97 6.07 -26.40
N VAL A 51 -4.83 7.06 -26.69
CA VAL A 51 -5.55 7.83 -25.65
C VAL A 51 -6.38 6.91 -24.75
N ALA A 52 -7.08 5.94 -25.36
CA ALA A 52 -7.92 4.98 -24.64
C ALA A 52 -7.11 4.10 -23.65
N ILE A 53 -5.91 3.67 -24.04
CA ILE A 53 -5.05 2.88 -23.14
C ILE A 53 -4.58 3.73 -21.96
N LEU A 54 -4.18 4.97 -22.22
CA LEU A 54 -3.75 5.87 -21.17
C LEU A 54 -4.91 6.16 -20.19
N ASP A 55 -6.13 6.38 -20.70
CA ASP A 55 -7.33 6.56 -19.89
C ASP A 55 -7.56 5.38 -18.94
N ARG A 56 -7.38 4.16 -19.45
CA ARG A 56 -7.53 2.94 -18.67
C ARG A 56 -6.49 2.83 -17.55
N ILE A 57 -5.23 3.19 -17.83
CA ILE A 57 -4.17 3.20 -16.81
C ILE A 57 -4.47 4.25 -15.73
N VAL A 58 -4.98 5.43 -16.11
CA VAL A 58 -5.37 6.48 -15.15
C VAL A 58 -6.49 6.00 -14.23
N GLU A 59 -7.53 5.36 -14.78
CA GLU A 59 -8.62 4.79 -14.00
C GLU A 59 -8.14 3.74 -13.00
N GLN A 60 -7.31 2.80 -13.45
CA GLN A 60 -6.71 1.77 -12.59
C GLN A 60 -5.78 2.36 -11.52
N THR A 61 -5.08 3.44 -11.84
CA THR A 61 -4.22 4.16 -10.89
C THR A 61 -5.04 4.90 -9.84
N MET A 62 -6.19 5.47 -10.23
CA MET A 62 -7.15 6.11 -9.32
C MET A 62 -7.73 5.10 -8.34
N GLU A 63 -8.13 3.92 -8.81
CA GLU A 63 -8.62 2.83 -7.95
C GLU A 63 -7.55 2.38 -6.94
N SER A 64 -6.29 2.27 -7.39
CA SER A 64 -5.18 1.93 -6.51
C SER A 64 -4.82 3.06 -5.52
N GLY A 65 -5.12 4.32 -5.85
CA GLY A 65 -4.82 5.49 -5.03
C GLY A 65 -3.32 5.77 -4.85
N ASP A 66 -2.46 5.25 -5.74
CA ASP A 66 -1.00 5.43 -5.71
C ASP A 66 -0.45 5.56 -7.14
N VAL A 67 0.03 6.76 -7.48
CA VAL A 67 0.60 7.09 -8.81
C VAL A 67 1.81 6.22 -9.19
N ARG A 68 2.51 5.64 -8.20
CA ARG A 68 3.65 4.74 -8.45
C ARG A 68 3.21 3.46 -9.15
N VAL A 69 1.97 2.99 -8.88
CA VAL A 69 1.39 1.83 -9.56
C VAL A 69 1.19 2.13 -11.04
N GLY A 70 0.65 3.31 -11.37
CA GLY A 70 0.48 3.75 -12.76
C GLY A 70 1.80 3.85 -13.53
N LEU A 71 2.86 4.39 -12.91
CA LEU A 71 4.18 4.49 -13.54
C LEU A 71 4.81 3.13 -13.82
N ASP A 72 4.71 2.20 -12.86
CA ASP A 72 5.22 0.84 -13.08
C ASP A 72 4.39 0.09 -14.13
N GLN A 73 3.08 0.28 -14.12
CA GLN A 73 2.19 -0.29 -15.12
C GLN A 73 2.54 0.15 -16.53
N VAL A 74 2.79 1.44 -16.75
CA VAL A 74 3.28 1.97 -18.04
C VAL A 74 4.58 1.29 -18.44
N LYS A 75 5.56 1.23 -17.53
CA LYS A 75 6.86 0.60 -17.79
C LYS A 75 6.70 -0.86 -18.22
N ARG A 76 5.90 -1.65 -17.50
CA ARG A 76 5.70 -3.07 -17.79
C ARG A 76 4.89 -3.31 -19.06
N ALA A 77 3.86 -2.50 -19.31
CA ALA A 77 3.08 -2.61 -20.54
C ALA A 77 3.97 -2.40 -21.77
N VAL A 78 4.88 -1.41 -21.72
CA VAL A 78 5.87 -1.19 -22.79
C VAL A 78 6.84 -2.36 -22.92
N LEU A 79 7.39 -2.85 -21.80
CA LEU A 79 8.31 -3.99 -21.84
C LEU A 79 7.64 -5.25 -22.42
N ASN A 80 6.36 -5.47 -22.12
CA ASN A 80 5.60 -6.58 -22.69
C ASN A 80 5.41 -6.42 -24.20
N ALA A 81 5.06 -5.22 -24.66
CA ALA A 81 4.97 -4.92 -26.09
C ALA A 81 6.31 -5.09 -26.81
N GLU A 82 7.41 -4.64 -26.20
CA GLU A 82 8.77 -4.80 -26.71
C GLU A 82 9.18 -6.27 -26.79
N CYS A 83 8.90 -7.07 -25.76
CA CYS A 83 9.15 -8.52 -25.76
C CYS A 83 8.35 -9.23 -26.88
N ALA A 84 7.16 -8.72 -27.20
CA ALA A 84 6.32 -9.21 -28.29
C ALA A 84 6.70 -8.64 -29.66
N ALA A 85 7.80 -7.88 -29.77
CA ALA A 85 8.26 -7.19 -30.98
C ALA A 85 7.20 -6.25 -31.59
N ARG A 86 6.37 -5.63 -30.76
CA ARG A 86 5.36 -4.63 -31.15
C ARG A 86 5.84 -3.22 -30.81
N THR A 87 5.45 -2.27 -31.64
CA THR A 87 5.73 -0.84 -31.45
C THR A 87 4.63 -0.11 -30.68
N GLU A 88 3.47 -0.74 -30.53
CA GLU A 88 2.30 -0.20 -29.86
C GLU A 88 1.88 -1.11 -28.72
N VAL A 89 1.48 -0.50 -27.60
CA VAL A 89 0.91 -1.19 -26.45
C VAL A 89 -0.54 -1.53 -26.76
N ILE A 90 -0.97 -2.74 -26.39
CA ILE A 90 -2.38 -3.16 -26.49
C ILE A 90 -2.99 -3.32 -25.09
N GLU A 91 -4.31 -3.45 -25.03
CA GLU A 91 -5.03 -3.59 -23.76
C GLU A 91 -4.58 -4.82 -22.94
N GLU A 92 -4.26 -5.93 -23.61
CA GLU A 92 -3.79 -7.16 -22.96
C GLU A 92 -2.48 -6.94 -22.18
N ASP A 93 -1.57 -6.10 -22.69
CA ASP A 93 -0.33 -5.75 -22.01
C ASP A 93 -0.59 -4.97 -20.72
N VAL A 94 -1.61 -4.10 -20.76
CA VAL A 94 -1.99 -3.21 -19.67
C VAL A 94 -2.65 -4.01 -18.55
N VAL A 95 -3.52 -4.97 -18.90
CA VAL A 95 -4.15 -5.89 -17.95
C VAL A 95 -3.09 -6.77 -17.28
N THR A 96 -2.19 -7.35 -18.07
CA THR A 96 -1.10 -8.18 -17.55
C THR A 96 -0.15 -7.37 -16.66
N ALA A 97 0.16 -6.13 -17.07
CA ALA A 97 0.97 -5.21 -16.28
C ALA A 97 0.28 -4.81 -14.98
N TYR A 98 -1.03 -4.57 -14.98
CA TYR A 98 -1.79 -4.20 -13.79
C TYR A 98 -1.73 -5.28 -12.70
N GLU A 99 -1.95 -6.54 -13.09
CA GLU A 99 -1.89 -7.70 -12.18
C GLU A 99 -0.53 -7.82 -11.47
N GLN A 100 0.55 -7.46 -12.17
CA GLN A 100 1.87 -7.46 -11.57
C GLN A 100 2.13 -6.19 -10.74
N SER A 101 1.59 -5.04 -11.17
CA SER A 101 1.92 -3.72 -10.62
C SER A 101 1.15 -3.41 -9.35
N LYS A 102 -0.08 -3.93 -9.21
CA LYS A 102 -0.92 -3.79 -8.00
C LYS A 102 -0.23 -4.26 -6.71
N HIS A 103 0.75 -5.15 -6.83
CA HIS A 103 1.48 -5.71 -5.68
C HIS A 103 2.81 -5.03 -5.36
N ILE A 104 3.24 -4.02 -6.13
CA ILE A 104 4.52 -3.35 -5.89
C ILE A 104 4.47 -2.50 -4.62
N HIS A 105 3.39 -1.72 -4.43
CA HIS A 105 3.23 -0.95 -3.20
C HIS A 105 3.30 -1.88 -1.98
N LEU A 106 2.61 -3.02 -2.05
CA LEU A 106 2.64 -4.05 -1.01
C LEU A 106 4.07 -4.57 -0.77
N ALA A 107 4.80 -4.95 -1.82
CA ALA A 107 6.16 -5.49 -1.70
C ALA A 107 7.17 -4.46 -1.17
N CYS A 108 7.14 -3.22 -1.68
CA CYS A 108 8.00 -2.13 -1.22
C CYS A 108 7.71 -1.75 0.24
N THR A 109 6.42 -1.71 0.60
CA THR A 109 6.01 -1.36 1.96
C THR A 109 6.38 -2.46 2.95
N ILE A 110 6.15 -3.74 2.61
CA ILE A 110 6.58 -4.88 3.45
C ILE A 110 8.09 -4.90 3.65
N ARG A 111 8.89 -4.45 2.67
CA ARG A 111 10.35 -4.32 2.82
C ARG A 111 10.78 -3.26 3.82
N ALA A 112 9.96 -2.23 4.04
CA ALA A 112 10.22 -1.16 5.00
C ALA A 112 9.74 -1.47 6.42
N LEU A 113 8.98 -2.56 6.61
CA LEU A 113 8.50 -3.00 7.92
C LEU A 113 9.61 -3.70 8.73
N SER A 114 9.55 -3.55 10.06
CA SER A 114 10.37 -4.35 10.96
C SER A 114 9.91 -5.81 11.01
N THR A 115 10.75 -6.70 11.56
CA THR A 115 10.41 -8.13 11.71
C THR A 115 9.11 -8.34 12.49
N ASP A 116 8.93 -7.59 13.59
CA ASP A 116 7.74 -7.66 14.43
C ASP A 116 6.48 -7.15 13.71
N GLU A 117 6.62 -6.06 12.93
CA GLU A 117 5.51 -5.49 12.15
C GLU A 117 5.08 -6.42 11.02
N ARG A 118 6.04 -7.09 10.38
CA ARG A 118 5.78 -8.11 9.35
C ARG A 118 5.10 -9.34 9.93
N LEU A 119 5.53 -9.80 11.11
CA LEU A 119 4.90 -10.90 11.82
C LEU A 119 3.45 -10.54 12.17
N LEU A 120 3.21 -9.33 12.68
CA LEU A 120 1.87 -8.83 12.95
C LEU A 120 1.01 -8.81 11.67
N LEU A 121 1.52 -8.28 10.57
CA LEU A 121 0.80 -8.25 9.29
C LEU A 121 0.49 -9.68 8.78
N GLN A 122 1.43 -10.61 8.91
CA GLN A 122 1.23 -12.01 8.53
C GLN A 122 0.13 -12.64 9.38
N ARG A 123 0.14 -12.44 10.70
CA ARG A 123 -0.93 -12.93 11.59
C ARG A 123 -2.29 -12.34 11.25
N ILE A 124 -2.36 -11.05 10.92
CA ILE A 124 -3.61 -10.42 10.49
C ILE A 124 -4.11 -11.06 9.19
N ALA A 125 -3.22 -11.37 8.24
CA ALA A 125 -3.57 -12.06 7.00
C ALA A 125 -4.06 -13.50 7.24
N GLU A 126 -3.39 -14.28 8.10
CA GLU A 126 -3.81 -15.63 8.49
C GLU A 126 -5.20 -15.62 9.15
N LEU A 127 -5.42 -14.71 10.11
CA LEU A 127 -6.70 -14.56 10.79
C LEU A 127 -7.83 -14.11 9.85
N SER A 128 -7.50 -13.32 8.83
CA SER A 128 -8.45 -12.90 7.79
C SER A 128 -8.80 -14.02 6.81
N GLN A 129 -7.99 -15.08 6.72
CA GLN A 129 -8.34 -16.29 5.96
C GLN A 129 -9.21 -17.23 6.78
N GLU A 130 -8.94 -17.35 8.08
CA GLU A 130 -9.70 -18.21 8.99
C GLU A 130 -11.10 -17.67 9.33
N GLN A 131 -11.26 -16.34 9.38
CA GLN A 131 -12.53 -15.70 9.70
C GLN A 131 -13.02 -14.88 8.51
N SER A 132 -14.21 -15.24 8.01
CA SER A 132 -14.92 -14.52 6.95
C SER A 132 -15.63 -13.23 7.44
N GLY A 133 -15.49 -12.88 8.72
CA GLY A 133 -16.09 -11.70 9.35
C GLY A 133 -15.09 -10.57 9.59
N PRO A 134 -15.56 -9.35 9.93
CA PRO A 134 -14.69 -8.20 10.15
C PRO A 134 -13.74 -8.46 11.34
N LEU A 135 -12.43 -8.36 11.11
CA LEU A 135 -11.46 -8.59 12.17
C LEU A 135 -11.48 -7.42 13.14
N VAL A 136 -11.70 -7.71 14.41
CA VAL A 136 -11.75 -6.68 15.46
C VAL A 136 -10.37 -6.59 16.13
N SER A 137 -9.86 -5.38 16.34
CA SER A 137 -8.53 -5.14 16.91
C SER A 137 -8.28 -5.85 18.25
N GLY A 138 -9.32 -6.02 19.06
CA GLY A 138 -9.26 -6.78 20.32
C GLY A 138 -9.12 -8.29 20.13
N ALA A 139 -9.74 -8.86 19.09
CA ALA A 139 -9.62 -10.29 18.76
C ALA A 139 -8.24 -10.63 18.18
N ILE A 140 -7.65 -9.70 17.42
CA ILE A 140 -6.27 -9.82 16.93
C ILE A 140 -5.31 -9.79 18.14
N TYR A 141 -5.44 -8.81 19.04
CA TYR A 141 -4.56 -8.71 20.22
C TYR A 141 -4.62 -9.97 21.10
N GLY A 142 -5.81 -10.49 21.39
CA GLY A 142 -5.97 -11.70 22.20
C GLY A 142 -5.37 -12.97 21.59
N ARG A 143 -5.26 -13.06 20.27
CA ARG A 143 -4.60 -14.19 19.57
C ARG A 143 -3.10 -13.97 19.33
N VAL A 144 -2.62 -12.73 19.46
CA VAL A 144 -1.19 -12.38 19.35
C VAL A 144 -0.43 -12.64 20.66
N GLU A 145 -1.12 -12.82 21.80
CA GLU A 145 -0.48 -13.12 23.10
C GLU A 145 0.32 -14.44 23.13
N GLU A 146 0.21 -15.31 22.12
CA GLU A 146 1.01 -16.52 22.03
C GLU A 146 2.51 -16.27 21.67
N THR A 147 2.92 -15.05 21.27
CA THR A 147 4.35 -14.67 21.09
C THR A 147 4.54 -13.17 20.81
N PRO A 148 5.58 -12.48 21.34
CA PRO A 148 5.95 -12.28 22.75
C PRO A 148 5.05 -11.21 23.44
N LYS A 149 5.28 -10.93 24.73
CA LYS A 149 4.59 -9.93 25.57
C LYS A 149 4.73 -8.48 25.06
N VAL A 150 4.08 -8.16 23.94
CA VAL A 150 4.01 -6.79 23.41
C VAL A 150 2.85 -6.08 24.10
N GLY A 151 3.12 -5.05 24.89
CA GLY A 151 2.06 -4.28 25.55
C GLY A 151 1.10 -3.66 24.52
N TYR A 152 -0.19 -3.58 24.87
CA TYR A 152 -1.26 -3.06 24.02
C TYR A 152 -0.95 -1.72 23.32
N THR A 153 -0.18 -0.84 23.97
CA THR A 153 0.26 0.44 23.40
C THR A 153 1.19 0.26 22.19
N VAL A 154 2.11 -0.70 22.24
CA VAL A 154 3.03 -1.01 21.15
C VAL A 154 2.28 -1.66 19.99
N PHE A 155 1.35 -2.57 20.29
CA PHE A 155 0.45 -3.18 19.30
C PHE A 155 -0.41 -2.13 18.59
N SER A 156 -1.06 -1.22 19.33
CA SER A 156 -1.86 -0.15 18.75
C SER A 156 -1.03 0.78 17.87
N ARG A 157 0.22 1.07 18.28
CA ARG A 157 1.16 1.86 17.47
C ARG A 157 1.55 1.15 16.18
N GLN A 158 1.87 -0.14 16.24
CA GLN A 158 2.18 -0.94 15.04
C GLN A 158 0.97 -1.02 14.11
N LEU A 159 -0.23 -1.23 14.65
CA LEU A 159 -1.47 -1.28 13.87
C LEU A 159 -1.77 0.06 13.19
N ARG A 160 -1.61 1.19 13.88
CA ARG A 160 -1.71 2.53 13.28
C ARG A 160 -0.65 2.78 12.21
N LYS A 161 0.55 2.22 12.38
CA LYS A 161 1.59 2.30 11.35
C LYS A 161 1.19 1.52 10.10
N LEU A 162 0.66 0.30 10.24
CA LEU A 162 0.15 -0.49 9.11
C LEU A 162 -1.00 0.23 8.38
N ASP A 163 -1.87 0.92 9.12
CA ASP A 163 -2.92 1.79 8.58
C ASP A 163 -2.34 3.00 7.82
N SER A 164 -1.34 3.67 8.40
CA SER A 164 -0.66 4.80 7.75
C SER A 164 0.04 4.41 6.44
N LEU A 165 0.47 3.15 6.34
CA LEU A 165 1.11 2.58 5.16
C LEU A 165 0.09 2.05 4.13
N ARG A 166 -1.22 2.20 4.40
CA ARG A 166 -2.32 1.68 3.58
C ARG A 166 -2.21 0.18 3.30
N LEU A 167 -1.72 -0.58 4.27
CA LEU A 167 -1.75 -2.05 4.21
C LEU A 167 -3.07 -2.59 4.78
N VAL A 168 -3.62 -1.85 5.73
CA VAL A 168 -4.81 -2.15 6.50
C VAL A 168 -5.66 -0.87 6.54
N ASP A 169 -6.98 -0.99 6.55
CA ASP A 169 -7.90 0.09 6.90
C ASP A 169 -8.44 -0.14 8.31
N LEU A 170 -8.30 0.87 9.18
CA LEU A 170 -8.88 0.87 10.52
C LEU A 170 -10.22 1.62 10.55
N ILE A 171 -11.32 0.88 10.64
CA ILE A 171 -12.67 1.42 10.76
C ILE A 171 -13.05 1.45 12.24
N ARG A 172 -13.24 2.64 12.83
CA ARG A 172 -13.66 2.74 14.24
C ARG A 172 -15.14 2.35 14.38
N VAL A 173 -15.42 1.30 15.15
CA VAL A 173 -16.79 0.89 15.45
C VAL A 173 -17.27 1.63 16.70
N GLN A 174 -18.42 2.31 16.61
CA GLN A 174 -19.04 3.03 17.73
C GLN A 174 -19.76 2.10 18.73
N ALA A 175 -19.20 0.92 19.02
CA ALA A 175 -19.75 -0.03 19.98
C ALA A 175 -18.86 -0.12 21.23
N GLY A 176 -18.89 0.92 22.07
CA GLY A 176 -18.54 0.81 23.50
C GLY A 176 -17.09 0.51 23.91
N GLY A 177 -16.07 0.75 23.06
CA GLY A 177 -14.66 0.57 23.42
C GLY A 177 -13.66 1.22 22.45
N ARG A 178 -12.35 1.13 22.75
CA ARG A 178 -11.24 1.52 21.85
C ARG A 178 -10.98 0.49 20.75
N THR A 179 -12.04 -0.09 20.20
CA THR A 179 -11.95 -1.24 19.31
C THR A 179 -12.21 -0.79 17.87
N SER A 180 -11.34 -1.21 16.94
CA SER A 180 -11.44 -0.86 15.52
C SER A 180 -11.54 -2.14 14.71
N GLU A 181 -12.40 -2.13 13.70
CA GLU A 181 -12.40 -3.13 12.65
C GLU A 181 -11.17 -2.91 11.76
N VAL A 182 -10.56 -4.02 11.38
CA VAL A 182 -9.29 -4.11 10.68
C VAL A 182 -9.58 -4.81 9.36
N ALA A 183 -9.61 -4.06 8.27
CA ALA A 183 -9.80 -4.60 6.93
C ALA A 183 -8.47 -4.61 6.18
N LEU A 184 -8.10 -5.73 5.57
CA LEU A 184 -6.92 -5.77 4.70
C LEU A 184 -7.25 -5.13 3.35
N ARG A 185 -6.39 -4.23 2.88
CA ARG A 185 -6.51 -3.64 1.54
C ARG A 185 -6.09 -4.57 0.41
N TYR A 186 -5.40 -5.65 0.76
CA TYR A 186 -4.84 -6.62 -0.17
C TYR A 186 -5.35 -8.02 0.14
N GLU A 187 -5.41 -8.87 -0.89
CA GLU A 187 -5.75 -10.29 -0.74
C GLU A 187 -4.80 -10.96 0.28
N PRO A 188 -5.34 -11.64 1.31
CA PRO A 188 -4.52 -12.16 2.40
C PRO A 188 -3.53 -13.22 1.93
N GLU A 189 -3.89 -14.02 0.92
CA GLU A 189 -3.00 -15.01 0.30
C GLU A 189 -1.72 -14.37 -0.23
N LYS A 190 -1.86 -13.20 -0.87
CA LYS A 190 -0.71 -12.49 -1.45
C LYS A 190 0.17 -11.87 -0.39
N VAL A 191 -0.45 -11.34 0.68
CA VAL A 191 0.28 -10.80 1.83
C VAL A 191 1.13 -11.89 2.47
N VAL A 192 0.57 -13.09 2.72
CA VAL A 192 1.31 -14.24 3.25
C VAL A 192 2.43 -14.66 2.28
N GLN A 193 2.16 -14.73 0.97
CA GLN A 193 3.17 -15.10 -0.03
C GLN A 193 4.36 -14.12 -0.05
N ILE A 194 4.12 -12.81 0.04
CA ILE A 194 5.17 -11.79 0.01
C ILE A 194 5.89 -11.71 1.38
N CYS A 195 5.17 -11.93 2.48
CA CYS A 195 5.73 -12.04 3.82
C CYS A 195 6.59 -13.30 4.02
N GLY A 196 6.31 -14.41 3.33
CA GLY A 196 7.13 -15.64 3.40
C GLY A 196 8.44 -15.60 2.59
N LYS A 197 8.50 -14.81 1.50
CA LYS A 197 9.61 -14.81 0.53
C LYS A 197 11.00 -14.40 1.05
N ARG A 198 11.17 -13.96 2.30
CA ARG A 198 12.49 -13.62 2.88
C ARG A 198 13.08 -14.74 3.75
N GLY A 199 12.35 -15.83 4.00
CA GLY A 199 12.85 -16.98 4.76
C GLY A 199 13.76 -17.94 3.99
N ILE A 200 14.08 -17.66 2.71
CA ILE A 200 14.83 -18.59 1.82
C ILE A 200 16.04 -17.89 1.15
N ALA A 201 16.55 -16.80 1.72
CA ALA A 201 17.71 -16.08 1.18
C ALA A 201 18.85 -15.91 2.21
N GLU A 202 18.92 -16.82 3.17
CA GLU A 202 20.10 -17.04 4.02
C GLU A 202 20.37 -18.56 4.05
N GLU A 203 20.97 -19.08 2.97
CA GLU A 203 21.81 -20.28 2.98
C GLU A 203 22.80 -20.23 1.80
#